data_AF-A0A957DQB2-F1
#
_entry.id   AF-A0A957DQB2-F1
#
_cell.length_a   1.000
_cell.length_b   1.000
_cell.length_c   1.000
_cell.angle_alpha   90.00
_cell.angle_beta   90.00
_cell.angle_gamma   90.00
#
_symmetry.space_group_name_H-M   'P 1'
#
loop_
_entity.id
_entity.type
_entity.pdbx_description
1 polymer ?
#
loop_
_entity_poly.entity_id
_entity_poly.type
_entity_poly.pdbx_seq_one_letter_code
_entity_poly.pdbx_strand_id
1 'polypeptide(L)'
;MKKKDETAVENLTELAEYRARLRHDRQNLMDELIQEGMDGGLFDNLPGKGKPLNLNKNPYAADMELANELLKENDLPPAWILQRNDILAKIARLRAEIVRQWEWHEREFGIATANKSRLTIRWDDCCLKWTNEIVELNKEIDGFNLKRPFDNLEIFKLNLEGELKRANAPRWLR
;
A
#
# COMPACT_ATOMS: atom_id res chain seq x y z
N MET A 1 60.68 19.37 4.19
CA MET A 1 59.45 19.16 4.98
C MET A 1 58.52 18.16 4.25
N LYS A 2 58.98 16.92 4.01
CA LYS A 2 58.22 15.89 3.25
C LYS A 2 58.12 14.51 3.91
N LYS A 3 58.89 14.22 4.97
CA LYS A 3 58.99 12.88 5.58
C LYS A 3 57.83 12.46 6.51
N LYS A 4 56.89 13.36 6.82
CA LYS A 4 55.84 13.11 7.82
C LYS A 4 54.54 12.56 7.22
N ASP A 5 54.31 12.78 5.92
CA ASP A 5 53.14 12.24 5.20
C ASP A 5 53.36 10.80 4.70
N GLU A 6 54.57 10.46 4.23
CA GLU A 6 54.89 9.12 3.73
C GLU A 6 54.82 8.05 4.83
N THR A 7 55.31 8.34 6.03
CA THR A 7 55.26 7.43 7.18
C THR A 7 53.84 7.18 7.73
N ALA A 8 52.92 8.14 7.56
CA ALA A 8 51.52 7.97 7.93
C ALA A 8 50.75 7.12 6.89
N VAL A 9 51.06 7.32 5.60
CA VAL A 9 50.51 6.53 4.49
C VAL A 9 51.03 5.09 4.53
N GLU A 10 52.30 4.84 4.86
CA GLU A 10 52.85 3.49 5.09
C GLU A 10 52.14 2.77 6.25
N ASN A 11 51.98 3.44 7.41
CA ASN A 11 51.27 2.87 8.56
C ASN A 11 49.80 2.51 8.26
N LEU A 12 49.09 3.34 7.50
CA LEU A 12 47.70 3.08 7.09
C LEU A 12 47.61 1.91 6.10
N THR A 13 48.58 1.80 5.19
CA THR A 13 48.65 0.73 4.19
C THR A 13 48.97 -0.61 4.85
N GLU A 14 49.97 -0.64 5.74
CA GLU A 14 50.34 -1.81 6.54
C GLU A 14 49.19 -2.29 7.45
N LEU A 15 48.46 -1.36 8.09
CA LEU A 15 47.26 -1.67 8.87
C LEU A 15 46.14 -2.27 8.00
N ALA A 16 45.99 -1.80 6.75
CA ALA A 16 45.00 -2.34 5.83
C ALA A 16 45.37 -3.77 5.37
N GLU A 17 46.63 -4.03 5.08
CA GLU A 17 47.16 -5.35 4.72
C GLU A 17 47.09 -6.35 5.88
N TYR A 18 47.38 -5.91 7.11
CA TYR A 18 47.22 -6.73 8.32
C TYR A 18 45.75 -7.11 8.56
N ARG A 19 44.83 -6.15 8.41
CA ARG A 19 43.38 -6.41 8.50
C ARG A 19 42.89 -7.34 7.40
N ALA A 20 43.45 -7.24 6.19
CA ALA A 20 43.10 -8.12 5.08
C ALA A 20 43.53 -9.58 5.35
N ARG A 21 44.76 -9.79 5.85
CA ARG A 21 45.25 -11.11 6.28
C ARG A 21 44.39 -11.72 7.38
N LEU A 22 44.12 -10.97 8.44
CA LEU A 22 43.22 -11.41 9.53
C LEU A 22 41.83 -11.83 9.04
N ARG A 23 41.27 -11.12 8.06
CA ARG A 23 39.97 -11.51 7.48
C ARG A 23 40.07 -12.82 6.69
N HIS A 24 41.15 -13.01 5.95
CA HIS A 24 41.39 -14.22 5.16
C HIS A 24 41.66 -15.43 6.07
N ASP A 25 42.53 -15.28 7.07
CA ASP A 25 42.81 -16.32 8.06
C ASP A 25 41.53 -16.73 8.81
N ARG A 26 40.67 -15.75 9.16
CA ARG A 26 39.38 -16.02 9.77
C ARG A 26 38.40 -16.72 8.82
N GLN A 27 38.43 -16.42 7.52
CA GLN A 27 37.61 -17.14 6.53
C GLN A 27 38.06 -18.59 6.41
N ASN A 28 39.37 -18.82 6.26
CA ASN A 28 39.95 -20.16 6.17
C ASN A 28 39.61 -21.00 7.41
N LEU A 29 39.71 -20.41 8.60
CA LEU A 29 39.36 -21.09 9.85
C LEU A 29 37.86 -21.43 9.93
N MET A 30 36.98 -20.58 9.40
CA MET A 30 35.55 -20.87 9.32
C MET A 30 35.26 -21.99 8.31
N ASP A 31 35.94 -22.00 7.17
CA ASP A 31 35.78 -23.03 6.15
C ASP A 31 36.28 -24.40 6.64
N GLU A 32 37.41 -24.44 7.36
CA GLU A 32 37.90 -25.64 8.04
C GLU A 32 36.88 -26.16 9.05
N LEU A 33 36.30 -25.28 9.87
CA LEU A 33 35.29 -25.66 10.86
C LEU A 33 34.00 -26.21 10.22
N ILE A 34 33.59 -25.63 9.08
CA ILE A 34 32.44 -26.12 8.31
C ILE A 34 32.73 -27.50 7.74
N GLN A 35 33.93 -27.73 7.19
CA GLN A 35 34.31 -29.04 6.65
C GLN A 35 34.43 -30.12 7.72
N GLU A 36 35.06 -29.82 8.86
CA GLU A 36 35.06 -30.74 10.00
C GLU A 36 33.63 -31.07 10.45
N GLY A 37 32.72 -30.09 10.37
CA GLY A 37 31.31 -30.31 10.65
C GLY A 37 30.60 -31.21 9.64
N MET A 38 30.91 -31.05 8.34
CA MET A 38 30.39 -31.91 7.28
C MET A 38 30.91 -33.35 7.43
N ASP A 39 32.21 -33.52 7.63
CA ASP A 39 32.88 -34.81 7.82
C ASP A 39 32.42 -35.51 9.10
N GLY A 40 32.16 -34.74 10.16
CA GLY A 40 31.62 -35.22 11.43
C GLY A 40 30.12 -35.57 11.39
N GLY A 41 29.45 -35.42 10.24
CA GLY A 41 28.03 -35.74 10.09
C GLY A 41 27.09 -34.77 10.82
N LEU A 42 27.57 -33.60 11.26
CA LEU A 42 26.72 -32.58 11.92
C LEU A 42 25.62 -32.05 11.00
N PHE A 43 25.80 -32.18 9.67
CA PHE A 43 24.82 -31.81 8.65
C PHE A 43 23.88 -32.97 8.26
N ASP A 44 24.06 -34.17 8.79
CA ASP A 44 23.33 -35.35 8.32
C ASP A 44 21.88 -35.43 8.76
N ASN A 45 21.55 -34.83 9.91
CA ASN A 45 20.21 -34.84 10.48
C ASN A 45 19.61 -33.41 10.55
N LEU A 46 19.90 -32.58 9.56
CA LEU A 46 19.32 -31.24 9.50
C LEU A 46 17.80 -31.31 9.24
N PRO A 47 17.00 -30.48 9.93
CA PRO A 47 15.58 -30.39 9.67
C PRO A 47 15.34 -29.96 8.21
N GLY A 48 14.69 -30.83 7.44
CA GLY A 48 14.38 -30.58 6.03
C GLY A 48 15.36 -31.18 5.02
N LYS A 49 16.43 -31.89 5.45
CA LYS A 49 17.32 -32.61 4.53
C LYS A 49 16.52 -33.57 3.63
N GLY A 50 16.69 -33.44 2.31
CA GLY A 50 16.01 -34.27 1.30
C GLY A 50 14.54 -33.94 1.04
N LYS A 51 13.95 -32.95 1.73
CA LYS A 51 12.58 -32.48 1.45
C LYS A 51 12.61 -31.33 0.44
N PRO A 52 11.67 -31.26 -0.51
CA PRO A 52 11.57 -30.12 -1.41
C PRO A 52 11.30 -28.84 -0.61
N LEU A 53 11.98 -27.76 -0.99
CA LEU A 53 11.82 -26.46 -0.35
C LEU A 53 10.40 -25.93 -0.62
N ASN A 54 9.66 -25.55 0.43
CA ASN A 54 8.36 -24.93 0.27
C ASN A 54 8.52 -23.45 -0.11
N LEU A 55 8.53 -23.18 -1.42
CA LEU A 55 8.65 -21.82 -1.99
C LEU A 55 7.40 -20.95 -1.75
N ASN A 56 6.28 -21.56 -1.34
CA ASN A 56 5.05 -20.81 -1.05
C ASN A 56 5.06 -20.19 0.36
N LYS A 57 6.01 -20.59 1.21
CA LYS A 57 6.06 -20.12 2.59
C LYS A 57 6.56 -18.68 2.62
N ASN A 58 5.69 -17.75 3.00
CA ASN A 58 6.05 -16.34 3.12
C ASN A 58 6.69 -16.12 4.50
N PRO A 59 8.01 -15.85 4.60
CA PRO A 59 8.70 -15.65 5.88
C PRO A 59 8.20 -14.42 6.65
N TYR A 60 7.44 -13.54 5.99
CA TYR A 60 6.83 -12.35 6.59
C TYR A 60 5.36 -12.54 7.00
N ALA A 61 4.77 -13.73 6.78
CA ALA A 61 3.35 -13.96 7.06
C ALA A 61 3.02 -14.14 8.55
N ALA A 62 4.03 -14.31 9.42
CA ALA A 62 3.90 -14.44 10.87
C ALA A 62 2.63 -15.22 11.29
N ASP A 63 1.80 -14.64 12.16
CA ASP A 63 0.59 -15.26 12.71
C ASP A 63 -0.56 -15.43 11.68
N MET A 64 -0.46 -14.83 10.49
CA MET A 64 -1.49 -14.83 9.45
C MET A 64 -1.23 -15.85 8.34
N GLU A 65 -0.20 -16.70 8.48
CA GLU A 65 0.18 -17.71 7.49
C GLU A 65 -1.00 -18.64 7.12
N LEU A 66 -1.64 -19.26 8.11
CA LEU A 66 -2.78 -20.16 7.88
C LEU A 66 -3.97 -19.44 7.22
N ALA A 67 -4.27 -18.21 7.64
CA ALA A 67 -5.37 -17.44 7.06
C ALA A 67 -5.11 -17.08 5.59
N ASN A 68 -3.86 -16.72 5.26
CA ASN A 68 -3.45 -16.40 3.90
C ASN A 68 -3.43 -17.65 3.00
N GLU A 69 -2.99 -18.80 3.53
CA GLU A 69 -3.01 -20.08 2.82
C GLU A 69 -4.44 -20.50 2.47
N LEU A 70 -5.36 -20.48 3.45
CA LEU A 70 -6.77 -20.81 3.22
C LEU A 70 -7.42 -19.91 2.16
N LEU A 71 -7.15 -18.60 2.21
CA LEU A 71 -7.66 -17.67 1.21
C LEU A 71 -7.10 -17.96 -0.18
N LYS A 72 -5.80 -18.24 -0.28
CA LYS A 72 -5.13 -18.56 -1.55
C LYS A 72 -5.63 -19.86 -2.15
N GLU A 73 -5.86 -20.89 -1.34
CA GLU A 73 -6.42 -22.18 -1.79
C GLU A 73 -7.85 -22.06 -2.35
N ASN A 74 -8.61 -21.07 -1.88
CA ASN A 74 -9.99 -20.82 -2.30
C ASN A 74 -10.11 -19.70 -3.36
N ASP A 75 -8.98 -19.20 -3.91
CA ASP A 75 -8.94 -18.04 -4.81
C ASP A 75 -9.66 -16.79 -4.25
N LEU A 76 -9.67 -16.62 -2.93
CA LEU A 76 -10.33 -15.51 -2.26
C LEU A 76 -9.33 -14.40 -1.89
N PRO A 77 -9.63 -13.13 -2.18
CA PRO A 77 -8.80 -12.02 -1.74
C PRO A 77 -8.95 -11.80 -0.23
N PRO A 78 -7.89 -11.34 0.46
CA PRO A 78 -7.97 -10.89 1.85
C PRO A 78 -9.09 -9.87 2.09
N ALA A 79 -9.67 -9.91 3.28
CA ALA A 79 -10.80 -9.07 3.67
C ALA A 79 -10.54 -7.56 3.48
N TRP A 80 -9.30 -7.10 3.67
CA TRP A 80 -8.94 -5.69 3.46
C TRP A 80 -8.99 -5.28 1.99
N ILE A 81 -8.70 -6.19 1.04
CA ILE A 81 -8.83 -5.93 -0.40
C ILE A 81 -10.31 -5.80 -0.77
N LEU A 82 -11.15 -6.69 -0.23
CA LEU A 82 -12.60 -6.62 -0.44
C LEU A 82 -13.17 -5.31 0.10
N GLN A 83 -12.81 -4.93 1.33
CA GLN A 83 -13.23 -3.67 1.94
C GLN A 83 -12.80 -2.45 1.10
N ARG A 84 -11.55 -2.45 0.62
CA ARG A 84 -11.04 -1.39 -0.27
C ARG A 84 -11.87 -1.30 -1.57
N ASN A 85 -12.11 -2.44 -2.22
CA ASN A 85 -12.85 -2.48 -3.48
C ASN A 85 -14.30 -2.02 -3.30
N ASP A 86 -14.93 -2.37 -2.18
CA ASP A 86 -16.27 -1.89 -1.84
C ASP A 86 -16.31 -0.36 -1.68
N ILE A 87 -15.38 0.21 -0.92
CA ILE A 87 -15.24 1.68 -0.77
C ILE A 87 -15.09 2.33 -2.15
N LEU A 88 -14.17 1.84 -2.97
CA LEU A 88 -13.95 2.40 -4.32
C LEU A 88 -15.18 2.29 -5.21
N ALA A 89 -15.91 1.17 -5.14
CA ALA A 89 -17.16 0.99 -5.88
C ALA A 89 -18.23 1.98 -5.43
N LYS A 90 -18.37 2.25 -4.12
CA LYS A 90 -19.30 3.26 -3.61
C LYS A 90 -18.93 4.67 -4.08
N ILE A 91 -17.64 5.03 -4.02
CA ILE A 91 -17.14 6.31 -4.55
C ILE A 91 -17.48 6.45 -6.05
N ALA A 92 -17.26 5.39 -6.83
CA ALA A 92 -17.58 5.40 -8.26
C ALA A 92 -19.09 5.57 -8.52
N ARG A 93 -19.94 4.90 -7.73
CA ARG A 93 -21.40 5.04 -7.82
C ARG A 93 -21.86 6.46 -7.50
N LEU A 94 -21.36 7.05 -6.42
CA LEU A 94 -21.65 8.44 -6.05
C LEU A 94 -21.29 9.40 -7.19
N ARG A 95 -20.08 9.27 -7.74
CA ARG A 95 -19.60 10.09 -8.86
C ARG A 95 -20.47 9.95 -10.10
N ALA A 96 -20.82 8.72 -10.47
CA ALA A 96 -21.70 8.45 -11.60
C ALA A 96 -23.10 9.05 -11.38
N GLU A 97 -23.63 9.01 -10.16
CA GLU A 97 -24.90 9.64 -9.83
C GLU A 97 -24.82 11.16 -9.97
N ILE A 98 -23.76 11.81 -9.46
CA ILE A 98 -23.55 13.26 -9.59
C ILE A 98 -23.56 13.69 -11.06
N VAL A 99 -22.75 13.02 -11.89
CA VAL A 99 -22.67 13.33 -13.33
C VAL A 99 -24.02 13.15 -14.01
N ARG A 100 -24.69 12.01 -13.76
CA ARG A 100 -26.00 11.74 -14.37
C ARG A 100 -27.05 12.79 -13.99
N GLN A 101 -27.10 13.19 -12.72
CA GLN A 101 -28.04 14.21 -12.26
C GLN A 101 -27.71 15.58 -12.85
N TRP A 102 -26.43 15.92 -12.99
CA TRP A 102 -26.00 17.18 -13.60
C TRP A 102 -26.37 17.23 -15.09
N GLU A 103 -26.07 16.18 -15.86
CA GLU A 103 -26.45 16.09 -17.28
C GLU A 103 -27.97 16.15 -17.48
N TRP A 104 -28.74 15.58 -16.57
CA TRP A 104 -30.20 15.70 -16.59
C TRP A 104 -30.63 17.14 -16.29
N HIS A 105 -30.05 17.75 -15.26
CA HIS A 105 -30.35 19.11 -14.85
C HIS A 105 -30.07 20.13 -15.97
N GLU A 106 -28.89 20.04 -16.59
CA GLU A 106 -28.47 20.91 -17.69
C GLU A 106 -29.45 20.84 -18.88
N ARG A 107 -29.86 19.62 -19.26
CA ARG A 107 -30.84 19.40 -20.32
C ARG A 107 -32.20 20.03 -20.00
N GLU A 108 -32.72 19.81 -18.80
CA GLU A 108 -34.01 20.35 -18.38
C GLU A 108 -33.99 21.86 -18.20
N PHE A 109 -32.89 22.43 -17.69
CA PHE A 109 -32.74 23.86 -17.51
C PHE A 109 -32.69 24.63 -18.84
N GLY A 110 -32.26 23.96 -19.92
CA GLY A 110 -32.29 24.49 -21.28
C GLY A 110 -33.69 24.55 -21.91
N ILE A 111 -34.70 23.89 -21.33
CA ILE A 111 -36.07 23.89 -21.85
C ILE A 111 -36.78 25.20 -21.45
N ALA A 112 -37.31 25.93 -22.44
CA ALA A 112 -37.92 27.25 -22.22
C ALA A 112 -39.14 27.23 -21.28
N THR A 113 -39.88 26.13 -21.22
CA THR A 113 -41.06 25.94 -20.36
C THR A 113 -40.73 25.35 -18.98
N ALA A 114 -39.46 25.07 -18.69
CA ALA A 114 -39.08 24.44 -17.44
C ALA A 114 -39.30 25.36 -16.23
N ASN A 115 -39.75 24.76 -15.13
CA ASN A 115 -39.85 25.46 -13.85
C ASN A 115 -38.47 25.50 -13.18
N LYS A 116 -37.72 26.57 -13.46
CA LYS A 116 -36.35 26.79 -12.96
C LYS A 116 -36.27 26.74 -11.43
N SER A 117 -37.24 27.33 -10.72
CA SER A 117 -37.27 27.32 -9.25
C SER A 117 -37.35 25.90 -8.69
N ARG A 118 -38.18 25.05 -9.29
CA ARG A 118 -38.29 23.64 -8.90
C ARG A 118 -37.00 22.87 -9.19
N LEU A 119 -36.35 23.14 -10.32
CA LEU A 119 -35.06 22.52 -10.67
C LEU A 119 -33.95 22.93 -9.70
N THR A 120 -33.92 24.20 -9.26
CA THR A 120 -32.96 24.68 -8.27
C THR A 120 -33.15 24.00 -6.91
N ILE A 121 -34.39 23.88 -6.43
CA ILE A 121 -34.69 23.17 -5.17
C ILE A 121 -34.26 21.71 -5.26
N ARG A 122 -34.61 21.02 -6.36
CA ARG A 122 -34.21 19.61 -6.56
C ARG A 122 -32.70 19.42 -6.58
N TRP A 123 -31.96 20.36 -7.18
CA TRP A 123 -30.50 20.29 -7.18
C TRP A 123 -29.92 20.45 -5.77
N ASP A 124 -30.48 21.36 -4.98
CA ASP A 124 -30.08 21.54 -3.58
C ASP A 124 -30.37 20.29 -2.74
N ASP A 125 -31.53 19.66 -2.92
CA ASP A 125 -31.88 18.38 -2.28
C ASP A 125 -30.87 17.28 -2.65
N CYS A 126 -30.46 17.18 -3.92
CA CYS A 126 -29.44 16.24 -4.36
C CYS A 126 -28.08 16.52 -3.70
N CYS A 127 -27.68 17.80 -3.65
CA CYS A 127 -26.45 18.22 -2.98
C CYS A 127 -26.45 17.88 -1.48
N LEU A 128 -27.59 18.07 -0.80
CA LEU A 128 -27.75 17.73 0.62
C LEU A 128 -27.69 16.21 0.84
N LYS A 129 -28.35 15.43 -0.02
CA LYS A 129 -28.25 13.96 -0.01
C LYS A 129 -26.78 13.51 -0.13
N TRP A 130 -26.05 14.00 -1.12
CA TRP A 130 -24.65 13.59 -1.33
C TRP A 130 -23.73 14.07 -0.22
N THR A 131 -24.02 15.20 0.42
CA THR A 131 -23.27 15.65 1.60
C THR A 131 -23.33 14.59 2.71
N ASN A 132 -24.52 14.08 3.01
CA ASN A 132 -24.70 13.03 4.02
C ASN A 132 -24.03 11.71 3.60
N GLU A 133 -24.16 11.32 2.33
CA GLU A 133 -23.53 10.11 1.80
C GLU A 133 -21.99 10.18 1.87
N ILE A 134 -21.42 11.35 1.55
CA ILE A 134 -19.97 11.62 1.67
C ILE A 134 -19.49 11.52 3.12
N VAL A 135 -20.29 11.97 4.10
CA VAL A 135 -19.94 11.84 5.52
C VAL A 135 -19.83 10.38 5.92
N GLU A 136 -20.77 9.53 5.53
CA GLU A 136 -20.71 8.10 5.83
C GLU A 136 -19.55 7.41 5.10
N LEU A 137 -19.33 7.74 3.82
CA LEU A 137 -18.18 7.22 3.06
C LEU A 137 -16.84 7.61 3.70
N ASN A 138 -16.72 8.84 4.19
CA ASN A 138 -15.50 9.29 4.86
C ASN A 138 -15.22 8.54 6.16
N LYS A 139 -16.26 8.10 6.90
CA LYS A 139 -16.08 7.24 8.08
C LYS A 139 -15.55 5.86 7.68
N GLU A 140 -16.05 5.28 6.60
CA GLU A 140 -15.54 4.01 6.07
C GLU A 140 -14.09 4.12 5.61
N ILE A 141 -13.76 5.22 4.93
CA ILE A 141 -12.39 5.55 4.48
C ILE A 141 -11.44 5.68 5.68
N ASP A 142 -11.86 6.41 6.73
CA ASP A 142 -11.07 6.52 7.96
C ASP A 142 -10.85 5.16 8.62
N GLY A 143 -11.91 4.36 8.75
CA GLY A 143 -11.82 3.01 9.32
C GLY A 143 -10.92 2.07 8.51
N PHE A 144 -10.80 2.27 7.20
CA PHE A 144 -9.87 1.55 6.35
C PHE A 144 -8.43 2.07 6.50
N ASN A 145 -8.23 3.39 6.43
CA ASN A 145 -6.90 4.01 6.51
C ASN A 145 -6.24 3.82 7.88
N LEU A 146 -7.01 3.77 8.98
CA LEU A 146 -6.51 3.51 10.33
C LEU A 146 -5.87 2.11 10.49
N LYS A 147 -6.23 1.15 9.63
CA LYS A 147 -5.66 -0.20 9.64
C LYS A 147 -4.28 -0.27 8.95
N ARG A 148 -3.83 0.82 8.32
CA ARG A 148 -2.51 0.92 7.67
C ARG A 148 -1.57 1.83 8.48
N PRO A 149 -0.25 1.59 8.42
CA PRO A 149 0.74 2.54 8.92
C PRO A 149 0.54 3.94 8.30
N PHE A 150 0.65 4.98 9.14
CA PHE A 150 0.22 6.36 8.87
C PHE A 150 0.82 7.02 7.63
N ASP A 151 1.95 6.52 7.13
CA ASP A 151 2.74 7.19 6.09
C ASP A 151 2.12 7.08 4.68
N ASN A 152 1.10 6.23 4.49
CA ASN A 152 0.46 6.01 3.20
C ASN A 152 -1.07 5.91 3.32
N LEU A 153 -1.76 7.06 3.33
CA LEU A 153 -3.21 7.10 3.11
C LEU A 153 -3.49 6.59 1.69
N GLU A 154 -4.25 5.49 1.59
CA GLU A 154 -4.56 4.89 0.30
C GLU A 154 -5.78 5.53 -0.36
N ILE A 155 -6.78 5.92 0.45
CA ILE A 155 -8.02 6.54 -0.05
C ILE A 155 -8.19 7.91 0.61
N PHE A 156 -8.26 8.96 -0.20
CA PHE A 156 -8.49 10.32 0.29
C PHE A 156 -9.96 10.56 0.62
N LYS A 157 -10.21 11.38 1.64
CA LYS A 157 -11.55 11.86 1.98
C LYS A 157 -12.17 12.63 0.81
N LEU A 158 -13.47 12.49 0.69
CA LEU A 158 -14.29 13.20 -0.28
C LEU A 158 -14.87 14.47 0.36
N ASN A 159 -15.10 15.48 -0.46
CA ASN A 159 -15.90 16.64 -0.11
C ASN A 159 -16.84 16.98 -1.28
N LEU A 160 -18.01 17.53 -0.99
CA LEU A 160 -19.00 17.79 -2.03
C LEU A 160 -18.46 18.75 -3.10
N GLU A 161 -17.79 19.83 -2.68
CA GLU A 161 -17.26 20.85 -3.59
C GLU A 161 -16.28 20.28 -4.61
N GLY A 162 -15.36 19.42 -4.17
CA GLY A 162 -14.39 18.75 -5.03
C GLY A 162 -15.05 17.77 -5.99
N GLU A 163 -16.06 17.03 -5.54
CA GLU A 163 -16.79 16.08 -6.39
C GLU A 163 -17.68 16.80 -7.43
N LEU A 164 -18.32 17.91 -7.05
CA LEU A 164 -19.03 18.77 -8.00
C LEU A 164 -18.08 19.40 -9.02
N LYS A 165 -16.92 19.88 -8.58
CA LYS A 165 -15.88 20.43 -9.47
C LYS A 165 -15.38 19.37 -10.47
N ARG A 166 -15.21 18.10 -10.04
CA ARG A 166 -14.86 16.99 -10.95
C ARG A 166 -15.94 16.77 -12.02
N ALA A 167 -17.22 16.93 -11.67
CA ALA A 167 -18.34 16.80 -12.59
C ALA A 167 -18.62 18.06 -13.43
N ASN A 168 -17.80 19.12 -13.27
CA ASN A 168 -18.05 20.45 -13.85
C ASN A 168 -19.45 21.01 -13.51
N ALA A 169 -19.95 20.69 -12.32
CA ALA A 169 -21.27 21.08 -11.85
C ALA A 169 -21.15 22.22 -10.81
N PRO A 170 -21.97 23.28 -10.89
CA PRO A 170 -21.98 24.34 -9.89
C PRO A 170 -22.76 23.94 -8.63
N ARG A 171 -22.30 24.38 -7.45
CA ARG A 171 -23.07 24.21 -6.20
C ARG A 171 -24.32 25.09 -6.17
N TRP A 172 -24.24 26.28 -6.73
CA TRP A 172 -25.30 27.28 -6.76
C TRP A 172 -25.70 27.56 -8.20
N LEU A 173 -26.96 27.33 -8.53
CA LEU A 173 -27.54 27.61 -9.84
C LEU A 173 -28.07 29.04 -9.83
N ARG A 174 -27.62 29.87 -10.78
CA ARG A 174 -28.14 31.22 -11.00
C ARG A 174 -29.21 31.23 -12.08
#